data_AF-A0A2V8G014-F1
#
_entry.id   AF-A0A2V8G014-F1
#
_cell.length_a   1.000
_cell.length_b   1.000
_cell.length_c   1.000
_cell.angle_alpha   90.00
_cell.angle_beta   90.00
_cell.angle_gamma   90.00
#
_symmetry.space_group_name_H-M   'P 1'
#
loop_
_entity.id
_entity.type
_entity.pdbx_description
1 polymer ?
#
loop_
_entity_poly.entity_id
_entity_poly.type
_entity_poly.pdbx_seq_one_letter_code
_entity_poly.pdbx_strand_id
1 'polypeptide(L)'
;MSVRGHRGGALFCALATALLAFLFRDAILHGDVLGQADCLFAFPPWDAHRPPGWRIRNPLLGDVPTVFYPFLLHARSVMLAGGFPLWNSAVGTGQPFFAAFQTAVLSPFSAVAYVLPFPAGFTAAVAARLFVGGLGMYVFLRRLPLSVEASIFGGVAFLLNPFSVVWLEHPLSAVAAWTPWLLAT
;
A
#
# COMPACT_ATOMS: atom_id res chain seq x y z
N MET A 1 -26.37 9.17 -16.88
CA MET A 1 -24.99 9.70 -16.71
C MET A 1 -24.60 10.49 -17.96
N SER A 2 -24.33 11.80 -17.84
CA SER A 2 -23.96 12.69 -18.97
C SER A 2 -22.60 12.30 -19.60
N VAL A 3 -22.43 12.55 -20.90
CA VAL A 3 -21.16 12.38 -21.65
C VAL A 3 -19.98 13.09 -20.97
N ARG A 4 -20.23 14.21 -20.28
CA ARG A 4 -19.22 14.93 -19.47
C ARG A 4 -18.69 14.09 -18.30
N GLY A 5 -19.53 13.25 -17.69
CA GLY A 5 -19.14 12.39 -16.57
C GLY A 5 -18.16 11.29 -16.98
N HIS A 6 -18.34 10.72 -18.18
CA HIS A 6 -17.45 9.68 -18.70
C HIS A 6 -16.05 10.22 -19.05
N ARG A 7 -15.99 11.41 -19.67
CA ARG A 7 -14.71 12.07 -19.99
C ARG A 7 -13.94 12.48 -18.72
N GLY A 8 -14.64 12.96 -17.69
CA GLY A 8 -14.04 13.29 -16.40
C GLY A 8 -13.40 12.07 -15.70
N GLY A 9 -14.10 10.93 -15.72
CA GLY A 9 -13.58 9.69 -15.13
C GLY A 9 -12.34 9.18 -15.85
N ALA A 10 -12.36 9.18 -17.18
CA ALA A 10 -11.19 8.81 -17.99
C ALA A 10 -9.98 9.72 -17.72
N LEU A 11 -10.21 11.03 -17.65
CA LEU A 11 -9.16 12.01 -17.33
C LEU A 11 -8.58 11.76 -15.93
N PHE A 12 -9.42 11.51 -14.93
CA PHE A 12 -8.97 11.16 -13.59
C PHE A 12 -8.10 9.90 -13.60
N CYS A 13 -8.56 8.82 -14.24
CA CYS A 13 -7.81 7.56 -14.29
C CYS A 13 -6.46 7.72 -15.00
N ALA A 14 -6.40 8.51 -16.07
CA ALA A 14 -5.16 8.82 -16.78
C ALA A 14 -4.19 9.61 -15.89
N LEU A 15 -4.68 10.65 -15.22
CA LEU A 15 -3.88 11.47 -14.31
C LEU A 15 -3.38 10.67 -13.10
N ALA A 16 -4.25 9.90 -12.45
CA ALA A 16 -3.89 9.04 -11.33
C ALA A 16 -2.83 8.01 -11.74
N THR A 17 -3.00 7.35 -12.89
CA THR A 17 -2.01 6.40 -13.42
C THR A 17 -0.67 7.09 -13.70
N ALA A 18 -0.66 8.27 -14.32
CA ALA A 18 0.56 9.02 -14.60
C ALA A 18 1.30 9.43 -13.31
N LEU A 19 0.56 9.90 -12.29
CA LEU A 19 1.11 10.25 -10.99
C LEU A 19 1.71 9.03 -10.27
N LEU A 20 1.02 7.89 -10.29
CA LEU A 20 1.53 6.65 -9.69
C LEU A 20 2.75 6.14 -10.45
N ALA A 21 2.74 6.16 -11.79
CA ALA A 21 3.89 5.78 -12.60
C ALA A 21 5.11 6.66 -12.29
N PHE A 22 4.91 7.96 -12.06
CA PHE A 22 5.97 8.88 -11.64
C PHE A 22 6.45 8.61 -10.20
N LEU A 23 5.52 8.38 -9.27
CA LEU A 23 5.83 8.12 -7.85
C LEU A 23 6.63 6.82 -7.69
N PHE A 24 6.24 5.76 -8.41
CA PHE A 24 6.87 4.45 -8.36
C PHE A 24 7.88 4.23 -9.51
N ARG A 25 8.35 5.30 -10.17
CA ARG A 25 9.24 5.21 -11.34
C ARG A 25 10.51 4.41 -11.05
N ASP A 26 11.06 4.53 -9.86
CA ASP A 26 12.32 3.87 -9.49
C ASP A 26 12.11 2.36 -9.34
N ALA A 27 10.98 1.94 -8.76
CA ALA A 27 10.58 0.54 -8.71
C ALA A 27 10.27 -0.04 -10.11
N ILE A 28 9.68 0.76 -11.01
CA ILE A 28 9.32 0.33 -12.37
C ILE A 28 10.54 0.26 -13.29
N LEU A 29 11.41 1.27 -13.26
CA LEU A 29 12.52 1.42 -14.20
C LEU A 29 13.81 0.74 -13.74
N HIS A 30 14.09 0.77 -12.44
CA HIS A 30 15.34 0.27 -11.86
C HIS A 30 15.16 -1.01 -11.05
N GLY A 31 13.91 -1.40 -10.76
CA GLY A 31 13.63 -2.55 -9.90
C GLY A 31 13.87 -2.27 -8.41
N ASP A 32 13.91 -0.99 -8.03
CA ASP A 32 14.10 -0.60 -6.64
C ASP A 32 12.95 -1.11 -5.76
N VAL A 33 13.31 -1.47 -4.53
CA VAL A 33 12.35 -2.03 -3.56
C VAL A 33 11.92 -0.92 -2.62
N LEU A 34 10.61 -0.75 -2.49
CA LEU A 34 10.06 0.13 -1.46
C LEU A 34 10.45 -0.40 -0.07
N GLY A 35 10.53 0.49 0.90
CA GLY A 35 10.74 0.13 2.30
C GLY A 35 12.05 0.62 2.89
N GLN A 36 12.09 0.60 4.22
CA GLN A 36 13.15 1.18 5.03
C GLN A 36 14.06 0.08 5.55
N ALA A 37 14.59 -0.72 4.63
CA ALA A 37 15.50 -1.83 4.94
C ALA A 37 16.77 -1.38 5.68
N ASP A 38 17.12 -0.10 5.61
CA ASP A 38 18.19 0.51 6.37
C ASP A 38 17.98 0.46 7.89
N CYS A 39 16.73 0.37 8.35
CA CYS A 39 16.39 0.13 9.76
C CYS A 39 16.89 -1.23 10.26
N LEU A 40 17.08 -2.23 9.39
CA LEU A 40 17.57 -3.55 9.80
C LEU A 40 18.98 -3.48 10.37
N PHE A 41 19.82 -2.54 9.91
CA PHE A 41 21.17 -2.33 10.46
C PHE A 41 21.19 -1.86 11.93
N ALA A 42 20.02 -1.63 12.55
CA ALA A 42 19.89 -1.37 13.97
C ALA A 42 19.83 -2.64 14.83
N PHE A 43 19.67 -3.82 14.21
CA PHE A 43 19.37 -5.07 14.91
C PHE A 43 20.27 -6.21 14.41
N PRO A 44 20.57 -7.20 15.27
CA PRO A 44 21.21 -8.43 14.84
C PRO A 44 20.34 -9.23 13.85
N PRO A 45 20.94 -9.99 12.89
CA PRO A 45 22.38 -10.06 12.61
C PRO A 45 22.89 -8.97 11.66
N TRP A 46 22.03 -8.06 11.20
CA TRP A 46 22.39 -7.07 10.19
C TRP A 46 23.31 -5.97 10.71
N ASP A 47 23.26 -5.65 12.00
CA ASP A 47 24.15 -4.69 12.66
C ASP A 47 25.65 -4.94 12.39
N ALA A 48 26.06 -6.21 12.31
CA ALA A 48 27.42 -6.63 11.95
C ALA A 48 27.84 -6.24 10.52
N HIS A 49 26.88 -6.00 9.62
CA HIS A 49 27.10 -5.62 8.22
C HIS A 49 26.82 -4.13 7.95
N ARG A 50 26.63 -3.33 9.00
CA ARG A 50 26.33 -1.89 8.87
C ARG A 50 27.51 -1.14 8.21
N PRO A 51 27.27 -0.40 7.10
CA PRO A 51 28.31 0.40 6.48
C PRO A 51 28.89 1.47 7.44
N PRO A 52 30.18 1.80 7.35
CA PRO A 52 30.77 2.88 8.14
C PRO A 52 30.04 4.21 7.93
N GLY A 53 29.75 4.92 9.02
CA GLY A 53 29.06 6.23 8.97
C GLY A 53 27.56 6.16 8.63
N TRP A 54 26.99 4.95 8.48
CA TRP A 54 25.58 4.78 8.16
C TRP A 54 24.66 5.29 9.27
N ARG A 55 23.57 5.95 8.89
CA ARG A 55 22.49 6.39 9.78
C ARG A 55 21.15 6.04 9.17
N ILE A 56 20.22 5.58 10.03
CA ILE A 56 18.84 5.29 9.63
C ILE A 56 18.19 6.59 9.18
N ARG A 57 17.64 6.61 7.97
CA ARG A 57 17.05 7.83 7.39
C ARG A 57 15.69 8.13 7.98
N ASN A 58 14.88 7.10 8.22
CA ASN A 58 13.55 7.25 8.81
C ASN A 58 13.26 6.12 9.82
N PRO A 59 13.59 6.30 11.11
CA PRO A 59 13.36 5.27 12.12
C PRO A 59 11.87 5.03 12.41
N LEU A 60 10.97 5.97 12.03
CA LEU A 60 9.53 5.82 12.26
C LEU A 60 8.88 4.72 11.41
N LEU A 61 9.59 4.25 10.36
CA LEU A 61 9.14 3.18 9.47
C LEU A 61 9.91 1.88 9.71
N GLY A 62 10.53 1.71 10.88
CA GLY A 62 11.27 0.50 11.23
C GLY A 62 10.40 -0.76 11.29
N ASP A 63 9.09 -0.61 11.49
CA ASP A 63 8.10 -1.69 11.48
C ASP A 63 7.82 -2.23 10.07
N VAL A 64 8.08 -1.46 9.01
CA VAL A 64 7.93 -1.93 7.63
C VAL A 64 8.77 -3.17 7.34
N PRO A 65 10.11 -3.13 7.48
CA PRO A 65 10.95 -4.30 7.22
C PRO A 65 10.89 -5.35 8.33
N THR A 66 10.51 -4.99 9.56
CA THR A 66 10.54 -5.91 10.71
C THR A 66 9.21 -6.60 11.00
N VAL A 67 8.08 -6.03 10.55
CA VAL A 67 6.73 -6.54 10.79
C VAL A 67 5.98 -6.77 9.49
N PHE A 68 5.69 -5.73 8.71
CA PHE A 68 4.74 -5.85 7.59
C PHE A 68 5.28 -6.69 6.43
N TYR A 69 6.56 -6.57 6.10
CA TYR A 69 7.19 -7.39 5.06
C TYR A 69 7.19 -8.87 5.45
N PRO A 70 7.72 -9.26 6.63
CA PRO A 70 7.62 -10.63 7.12
C PRO A 70 6.17 -11.15 7.19
N PHE A 71 5.22 -10.34 7.64
CA PHE A 71 3.83 -10.75 7.74
C PHE A 71 3.21 -11.02 6.37
N LEU A 72 3.44 -10.13 5.40
CA LEU A 72 2.97 -10.33 4.03
C LEU A 72 3.59 -11.58 3.41
N LEU A 73 4.89 -11.80 3.61
CA LEU A 73 5.60 -12.98 3.09
C LEU A 73 5.11 -14.28 3.75
N HIS A 74 4.82 -14.27 5.05
CA HIS A 74 4.23 -15.41 5.78
C HIS A 74 2.81 -15.71 5.28
N ALA A 75 1.96 -14.69 5.17
CA ALA A 75 0.61 -14.86 4.63
C ALA A 75 0.66 -15.42 3.21
N ARG A 76 1.53 -14.86 2.36
CA ARG A 76 1.77 -15.31 0.98
C ARG A 76 2.19 -16.78 0.94
N SER A 77 3.18 -17.19 1.74
CA SER A 77 3.70 -18.56 1.70
C SER A 77 2.65 -19.59 2.10
N VAL A 78 1.87 -19.32 3.15
CA VAL A 78 0.80 -20.21 3.62
C VAL A 78 -0.34 -20.28 2.60
N MET A 79 -0.78 -19.14 2.07
CA MET A 79 -1.87 -19.08 1.08
C MET A 79 -1.50 -19.82 -0.21
N LEU A 80 -0.27 -19.65 -0.71
CA LEU A 80 0.22 -20.35 -1.91
C LEU A 80 0.42 -21.86 -1.68
N ALA A 81 0.61 -22.29 -0.44
CA ALA A 81 0.64 -23.71 -0.06
C ALA A 81 -0.78 -24.32 0.10
N GLY A 82 -1.85 -23.57 -0.17
CA GLY A 82 -3.24 -24.02 -0.02
C GLY A 82 -3.74 -24.01 1.43
N GLY A 83 -3.01 -23.38 2.34
CA GLY A 83 -3.40 -23.22 3.74
C GLY A 83 -4.06 -21.86 4.01
N PHE A 84 -4.47 -21.67 5.26
CA PHE A 84 -4.93 -20.39 5.77
C PHE A 84 -4.04 -19.94 6.95
N PRO A 85 -3.52 -18.71 6.98
CA PRO A 85 -2.48 -18.29 7.91
C PRO A 85 -3.03 -18.02 9.32
N LEU A 86 -3.36 -19.09 10.06
CA LEU A 86 -3.90 -18.99 11.42
C LEU A 86 -2.84 -18.76 12.49
N TRP A 87 -1.63 -19.31 12.31
CA TRP A 87 -0.56 -19.29 13.30
C TRP A 87 0.75 -18.83 12.66
N ASN A 88 1.58 -18.12 13.44
CA ASN A 88 2.95 -17.78 13.07
C ASN A 88 3.87 -18.13 14.24
N SER A 89 4.69 -19.16 14.07
CA SER A 89 5.66 -19.64 15.07
C SER A 89 6.89 -18.75 15.21
N ALA A 90 7.18 -17.90 14.22
CA ALA A 90 8.39 -17.07 14.18
C ALA A 90 8.32 -15.82 15.07
N VAL A 91 7.14 -15.49 15.61
CA VAL A 91 6.96 -14.30 16.46
C VAL A 91 6.70 -14.71 17.90
N GLY A 92 7.58 -14.30 18.82
CA GLY A 92 7.32 -14.37 20.27
C GLY A 92 6.93 -15.76 20.78
N THR A 93 7.59 -16.83 20.32
CA THR A 93 7.28 -18.26 20.57
C THR A 93 5.98 -18.80 19.93
N GLY A 94 5.31 -17.97 19.14
CA GLY A 94 4.10 -18.30 18.41
C GLY A 94 2.97 -17.33 18.72
N GLN A 95 2.23 -16.93 17.70
CA GLN A 95 1.06 -16.07 17.86
C GLN A 95 -0.11 -16.47 16.93
N PRO A 96 -1.36 -16.19 17.32
CA PRO A 96 -2.52 -16.33 16.44
C PRO A 96 -2.48 -15.26 15.35
N PHE A 97 -1.82 -15.58 14.23
CA PHE A 97 -1.50 -14.65 13.16
C PHE A 97 -2.75 -14.00 12.55
N PHE A 98 -3.76 -14.78 12.18
CA PHE A 98 -4.98 -14.22 11.58
C PHE A 98 -5.72 -13.24 12.51
N ALA A 99 -5.65 -13.46 13.83
CA ALA A 99 -6.27 -12.59 14.82
C ALA A 99 -5.46 -11.31 15.09
N ALA A 100 -4.21 -11.22 14.63
CA ALA A 100 -3.39 -10.04 14.81
C ALA A 100 -3.84 -8.90 13.88
N PHE A 101 -4.03 -7.71 14.45
CA PHE A 101 -4.67 -6.55 13.81
C PHE A 101 -3.91 -5.98 12.60
N GLN A 102 -2.65 -6.35 12.39
CA GLN A 102 -1.79 -5.77 11.35
C GLN A 102 -1.53 -6.68 10.14
N THR A 103 -2.10 -7.88 10.11
CA THR A 103 -1.70 -8.87 9.10
C THR A 103 -2.29 -8.64 7.71
N ALA A 104 -3.44 -7.95 7.63
CA ALA A 104 -4.14 -7.67 6.38
C ALA A 104 -4.36 -8.91 5.49
N VAL A 105 -4.51 -10.10 6.09
CA VAL A 105 -4.61 -11.39 5.36
C VAL A 105 -5.69 -11.35 4.28
N LEU A 106 -6.86 -10.81 4.63
CA LEU A 106 -8.04 -10.74 3.76
C LEU A 106 -8.17 -9.44 2.98
N SER A 107 -7.15 -8.57 3.01
CA SER A 107 -7.20 -7.34 2.21
C SER A 107 -7.15 -7.69 0.72
N PRO A 108 -8.06 -7.16 -0.12
CA PRO A 108 -7.99 -7.34 -1.57
C PRO A 108 -6.67 -6.86 -2.16
N PHE A 109 -6.02 -5.89 -1.53
CA PHE A 109 -4.70 -5.41 -1.93
C PHE A 109 -3.59 -6.42 -1.61
N SER A 110 -3.66 -7.10 -0.47
CA SER A 110 -2.70 -8.16 -0.13
C SER A 110 -2.78 -9.32 -1.12
N ALA A 111 -3.97 -9.63 -1.64
CA ALA A 111 -4.15 -10.65 -2.68
C ALA A 111 -3.31 -10.39 -3.94
N VAL A 112 -3.15 -9.12 -4.34
CA VAL A 112 -2.26 -8.74 -5.46
C VAL A 112 -0.82 -9.17 -5.19
N ALA A 113 -0.34 -8.95 -3.96
CA ALA A 113 1.00 -9.33 -3.55
C ALA A 113 1.18 -10.85 -3.33
N TYR A 114 0.09 -11.61 -3.18
CA TYR A 114 0.16 -13.07 -3.15
C TYR A 114 0.43 -13.66 -4.53
N VAL A 115 -0.27 -13.14 -5.55
CA VAL A 115 -0.21 -13.65 -6.92
C VAL A 115 1.07 -13.22 -7.63
N LEU A 116 1.48 -11.96 -7.45
CA LEU A 116 2.68 -11.43 -8.11
C LEU A 116 3.97 -11.77 -7.32
N PRO A 117 5.14 -11.84 -8.00
CA PRO A 117 6.41 -12.00 -7.32
C PRO A 117 6.73 -10.81 -6.41
N PHE A 118 7.21 -11.06 -5.20
CA PHE A 118 7.81 -10.03 -4.37
C PHE A 118 9.19 -9.66 -4.95
N PRO A 119 9.58 -8.36 -5.04
CA PRO A 119 8.96 -7.17 -4.44
C PRO A 119 7.92 -6.44 -5.32
N ALA A 120 7.83 -6.76 -6.62
CA ALA A 120 6.93 -6.08 -7.56
C ALA A 120 5.45 -6.17 -7.14
N GLY A 121 5.02 -7.32 -6.62
CA GLY A 121 3.66 -7.53 -6.12
C GLY A 121 3.29 -6.63 -4.96
N PHE A 122 4.25 -6.31 -4.08
CA PHE A 122 4.02 -5.36 -2.99
C PHE A 122 3.86 -3.93 -3.52
N THR A 123 4.74 -3.52 -4.44
CA THR A 123 4.64 -2.22 -5.12
C THR A 123 3.28 -2.06 -5.82
N ALA A 124 2.84 -3.09 -6.54
CA ALA A 124 1.54 -3.11 -7.19
C ALA A 124 0.37 -3.02 -6.18
N ALA A 125 0.47 -3.75 -5.06
CA ALA A 125 -0.53 -3.71 -4.01
C ALA A 125 -0.68 -2.31 -3.38
N VAL A 126 0.44 -1.64 -3.07
CA VAL A 126 0.39 -0.29 -2.46
C VAL A 126 -0.02 0.79 -3.47
N ALA A 127 0.40 0.68 -4.73
CA ALA A 127 -0.08 1.55 -5.81
C ALA A 127 -1.60 1.42 -6.01
N ALA A 128 -2.12 0.19 -5.92
CA ALA A 128 -3.55 -0.07 -6.00
C ALA A 128 -4.33 0.58 -4.83
N ARG A 129 -3.78 0.61 -3.61
CA ARG A 129 -4.41 1.32 -2.46
C ARG A 129 -4.62 2.80 -2.78
N LEU A 130 -3.59 3.47 -3.28
CA LEU A 130 -3.64 4.89 -3.65
C LEU A 130 -4.64 5.14 -4.78
N PHE A 131 -4.59 4.31 -5.83
CA PHE A 131 -5.50 4.43 -6.98
C PHE A 131 -6.96 4.24 -6.56
N VAL A 132 -7.27 3.16 -5.83
CA VAL A 132 -8.63 2.84 -5.39
C VAL A 132 -9.14 3.92 -4.43
N GLY A 133 -8.32 4.40 -3.50
CA GLY A 133 -8.68 5.50 -2.61
C GLY A 133 -9.01 6.79 -3.36
N GLY A 134 -8.11 7.22 -4.26
CA GLY A 134 -8.32 8.42 -5.06
C GLY A 134 -9.56 8.32 -5.96
N LEU A 135 -9.76 7.15 -6.59
CA LEU A 135 -10.93 6.89 -7.42
C LEU A 135 -12.23 6.93 -6.61
N GLY A 136 -12.24 6.34 -5.42
CA GLY A 136 -13.37 6.40 -4.52
C GLY A 136 -13.72 7.84 -4.15
N MET A 137 -12.71 8.66 -3.86
CA MET A 137 -12.93 10.08 -3.54
C MET A 137 -13.47 10.84 -4.76
N TYR A 138 -12.92 10.61 -5.95
CA TYR A 138 -13.48 11.17 -7.18
C TYR A 138 -14.96 10.80 -7.33
N VAL A 139 -15.31 9.50 -7.19
CA VAL A 139 -16.69 9.00 -7.31
C VAL A 139 -17.61 9.60 -6.26
N PHE A 140 -17.17 9.70 -5.00
CA PHE A 140 -17.91 10.34 -3.93
C PHE A 140 -18.23 11.81 -4.28
N LEU A 141 -17.21 12.59 -4.66
CA LEU A 141 -17.39 14.01 -5.01
C LEU A 141 -18.27 14.20 -6.25
N ARG A 142 -18.30 13.22 -7.17
CA ARG A 142 -19.24 13.22 -8.31
C ARG A 142 -20.72 13.11 -7.90
N ARG A 143 -21.01 12.67 -6.67
CA ARG A 143 -22.38 12.62 -6.10
C ARG A 143 -22.80 13.91 -5.40
N LEU A 144 -21.87 14.83 -5.19
CA LEU A 144 -22.12 16.14 -4.61
C LEU A 144 -22.40 17.18 -5.71
N PRO A 145 -23.00 18.35 -5.39
CA PRO A 145 -23.20 19.44 -6.35
C PRO A 145 -21.89 20.18 -6.67
N LEU A 146 -20.86 19.44 -7.08
CA LEU A 146 -19.52 19.94 -7.42
C LEU A 146 -19.23 19.76 -8.92
N SER A 147 -18.33 20.59 -9.43
CA SER A 147 -17.84 20.46 -10.81
C SER A 147 -17.01 19.19 -11.00
N VAL A 148 -16.80 18.80 -12.26
CA VAL A 148 -15.97 17.62 -12.59
C VAL A 148 -14.53 17.88 -12.18
N GLU A 149 -14.04 19.08 -12.43
CA GLU A 149 -12.68 19.54 -12.14
C GLU A 149 -12.40 19.51 -10.63
N ALA A 150 -13.34 20.00 -9.81
CA ALA A 150 -13.23 19.93 -8.35
C ALA A 150 -13.21 18.47 -7.85
N SER A 151 -13.97 17.59 -8.50
CA SER A 151 -13.99 16.16 -8.16
C SER A 151 -12.67 15.47 -8.51
N ILE A 152 -12.09 15.80 -9.68
CA ILE A 152 -10.75 15.31 -10.09
C ILE A 152 -9.70 15.78 -9.09
N PHE A 153 -9.70 17.07 -8.77
CA PHE A 153 -8.78 17.64 -7.79
C PHE A 153 -8.89 16.94 -6.43
N GLY A 154 -10.10 16.75 -5.91
CA GLY A 154 -10.30 16.05 -4.64
C GLY A 154 -9.88 14.58 -4.67
N GLY A 155 -10.09 13.88 -5.79
CA GLY A 155 -9.57 12.53 -5.99
C GLY A 155 -8.05 12.46 -5.94
N VAL A 156 -7.36 13.38 -6.62
CA VAL A 156 -5.89 13.47 -6.60
C VAL A 156 -5.37 13.89 -5.22
N ALA A 157 -6.04 14.85 -4.58
CA ALA A 157 -5.70 15.29 -3.24
C ALA A 157 -5.80 14.13 -2.23
N PHE A 158 -6.83 13.29 -2.34
CA PHE A 158 -6.93 12.08 -1.52
C PHE A 158 -5.87 11.03 -1.88
N LEU A 159 -5.60 10.83 -3.18
CA LEU A 159 -4.56 9.90 -3.63
C LEU A 159 -3.18 10.24 -3.02
N LEU A 160 -2.83 11.53 -2.96
CA LEU A 160 -1.52 12.01 -2.51
C LEU A 160 -1.51 12.59 -1.09
N ASN A 161 -2.58 12.39 -0.30
CA ASN A 161 -2.64 12.98 1.03
C ASN A 161 -1.56 12.38 1.96
N PRO A 162 -1.07 13.13 2.96
CA PRO A 162 0.00 12.67 3.85
C PRO A 162 -0.29 11.36 4.56
N PHE A 163 -1.54 11.10 4.97
CA PHE A 163 -1.89 9.85 5.62
C PHE A 163 -1.72 8.66 4.65
N SER A 164 -2.26 8.76 3.44
CA SER A 164 -2.15 7.68 2.44
C SER A 164 -0.71 7.40 2.02
N VAL A 165 0.13 8.44 1.94
CA VAL A 165 1.54 8.32 1.52
C VAL A 165 2.44 7.83 2.65
N VAL A 166 2.31 8.39 3.86
CA VAL A 166 3.17 8.01 5.00
C VAL A 166 2.86 6.59 5.50
N TRP A 167 1.59 6.20 5.50
CA TRP A 167 1.15 4.86 5.94
C TRP A 167 1.01 3.87 4.79
N LEU A 168 1.60 4.17 3.62
CA LEU A 168 1.42 3.42 2.38
C LEU A 168 1.79 1.95 2.53
N GLU A 169 2.85 1.66 3.29
CA GLU A 169 3.39 0.32 3.50
C GLU A 169 2.66 -0.43 4.64
N HIS A 170 1.91 0.30 5.47
CA HIS A 170 1.12 -0.21 6.59
C HIS A 170 -0.26 -0.70 6.14
N PRO A 171 -0.88 -1.64 6.87
CA PRO A 171 -2.22 -2.13 6.58
C PRO A 171 -3.31 -1.04 6.74
N LEU A 172 -3.06 0.04 7.47
CA LEU A 172 -4.01 1.14 7.67
C LEU A 172 -4.38 1.85 6.35
N SER A 173 -3.42 2.05 5.45
CA SER A 173 -3.69 2.68 4.15
C SER A 173 -4.65 1.87 3.28
N ALA A 174 -4.63 0.53 3.41
CA ALA A 174 -5.57 -0.34 2.73
C ALA A 174 -7.02 -0.13 3.20
N VAL A 175 -7.22 0.18 4.48
CA VAL A 175 -8.57 0.50 5.01
C VAL A 175 -8.99 1.90 4.57
N ALA A 176 -8.10 2.88 4.68
CA ALA A 176 -8.40 4.26 4.26
C ALA A 176 -8.76 4.36 2.77
N ALA A 177 -8.19 3.51 1.91
CA ALA A 177 -8.56 3.43 0.49
C ALA A 177 -10.05 3.13 0.27
N TRP A 178 -10.73 2.49 1.22
CA TRP A 178 -12.16 2.17 1.13
C TRP A 178 -13.06 3.26 1.71
N THR A 179 -12.55 4.16 2.55
CA THR A 179 -13.36 5.19 3.22
C THR A 179 -14.20 6.03 2.26
N PRO A 180 -13.68 6.54 1.12
CA PRO A 180 -14.50 7.33 0.22
C PRO A 180 -15.60 6.52 -0.48
N TRP A 181 -15.37 5.23 -0.72
CA TRP A 181 -16.36 4.34 -1.33
C TRP A 181 -17.57 4.14 -0.42
N LEU A 182 -17.35 4.06 0.90
CA LEU A 182 -18.43 3.98 1.89
C LEU A 182 -19.26 5.26 1.94
N LEU A 183 -18.65 6.43 1.71
CA LEU A 183 -19.36 7.70 1.64
C LEU A 183 -20.08 7.89 0.29
N ALA A 184 -19.62 7.16 -0.73
CA ALA A 184 -20.21 7.15 -2.06
C ALA A 184 -21.33 6.11 -2.21
N THR A 185 -21.94 5.59 -1.14
CA THR A 185 -23.15 4.75 -1.25
C THR A 185 -24.40 5.60 -1.13
#